data_AF-A0A7V6CN44-F1
#
_entry.id   AF-A0A7V6CN44-F1
#
_cell.length_a   1.000
_cell.length_b   1.000
_cell.length_c   1.000
_cell.angle_alpha   90.00
_cell.angle_beta   90.00
_cell.angle_gamma   90.00
#
_symmetry.space_group_name_H-M   'P 1'
#
loop_
_entity.id
_entity.type
_entity.pdbx_description
1 polymer ?
#
loop_
_entity_poly.entity_id
_entity_poly.type
_entity_poly.pdbx_seq_one_letter_code
_entity_poly.pdbx_strand_id
1 'polypeptide(L)'
;MTKKEKTIVLIINIFDKLIHFLKKSLLAKTLLTIFSPLLKKRCLNKEYHSKKIGEDIFYMTKALLYTILRIEITPSSKKIFIAALFHKDKWQKIKEEWRKKYGEGPPGFLVISPTKACNLKCYGCYANAAKETDKLPKEIFERIIKEAIELWGVRFFVISGGEPLM
;
A
#
# COMPACT_ATOMS: atom_id res chain seq x y z
N MET A 1 -5.17 -12.26 -15.18
CA MET A 1 -5.51 -10.85 -15.44
C MET A 1 -6.71 -10.79 -16.36
N THR A 2 -7.77 -10.09 -15.96
CA THR A 2 -8.99 -9.93 -16.77
C THR A 2 -8.75 -9.03 -17.98
N LYS A 3 -9.58 -9.12 -19.03
CA LYS A 3 -9.45 -8.31 -20.26
C LYS A 3 -9.47 -6.79 -19.95
N LYS A 4 -10.27 -6.40 -18.95
CA LYS A 4 -10.39 -5.03 -18.42
C LYS A 4 -9.10 -4.53 -17.77
N GLU A 5 -8.40 -5.39 -17.04
CA GLU A 5 -7.09 -5.07 -16.43
C GLU A 5 -5.99 -4.84 -17.47
N LYS A 6 -5.98 -5.62 -18.56
CA LYS A 6 -5.03 -5.41 -19.67
C LYS A 6 -5.25 -4.06 -20.34
N THR A 7 -6.51 -3.66 -20.55
CA THR A 7 -6.86 -2.36 -21.12
C THR A 7 -6.48 -1.20 -20.19
N ILE A 8 -6.74 -1.31 -18.89
CA ILE A 8 -6.34 -0.29 -17.91
C ILE A 8 -4.81 -0.15 -17.84
N VAL A 9 -4.07 -1.26 -17.81
CA VAL A 9 -2.60 -1.22 -17.82
C VAL A 9 -2.08 -0.61 -19.13
N LEU A 10 -2.69 -0.91 -20.27
CA LEU A 10 -2.33 -0.31 -21.55
C LEU A 10 -2.59 1.21 -21.56
N ILE A 11 -3.76 1.65 -21.06
CA ILE A 11 -4.09 3.07 -20.94
C ILE A 11 -3.11 3.77 -20.01
N ILE A 12 -2.79 3.18 -18.86
CA ILE A 12 -1.81 3.73 -17.90
C ILE A 12 -0.42 3.80 -18.53
N ASN A 13 0.00 2.80 -19.30
CA ASN A 13 1.29 2.82 -19.99
C ASN A 13 1.35 3.88 -21.10
N ILE A 14 0.24 4.10 -21.82
CA ILE A 14 0.12 5.17 -22.82
C ILE A 14 0.14 6.53 -22.11
N PHE A 15 -0.60 6.67 -21.00
CA PHE A 15 -0.60 7.88 -20.17
C PHE A 15 0.78 8.15 -19.56
N ASP A 16 1.50 7.12 -19.10
CA ASP A 16 2.87 7.22 -18.57
C ASP A 16 3.86 7.71 -19.63
N LYS A 17 3.73 7.22 -20.88
CA LYS A 17 4.53 7.71 -22.02
C LYS A 17 4.21 9.18 -22.36
N LEU A 18 2.93 9.56 -22.31
CA LEU A 18 2.49 10.95 -22.52
C LEU A 18 2.92 11.88 -21.37
N ILE A 19 2.88 11.40 -20.13
CA ILE A 19 3.31 12.10 -18.92
C ILE A 19 4.83 12.31 -18.92
N HIS A 20 5.62 11.45 -19.57
CA HIS A 20 7.07 11.61 -19.68
C HIS A 20 7.47 12.91 -20.42
N PHE A 21 6.60 13.43 -21.29
CA PHE A 21 6.86 14.62 -22.10
C PHE A 21 6.42 15.94 -21.44
N LEU A 22 5.52 15.86 -20.45
CA LEU A 22 4.95 17.02 -19.75
C LEU A 22 5.56 17.12 -18.35
N LYS A 23 5.83 18.33 -17.84
CA LYS A 23 6.40 18.53 -16.48
C LYS A 23 5.55 17.78 -15.43
N LYS A 24 6.00 16.59 -15.01
CA LYS A 24 5.29 15.66 -14.11
C LYS A 24 4.72 16.34 -12.88
N SER A 25 5.45 17.30 -12.31
CA SER A 25 5.00 18.05 -11.13
C SER A 25 3.82 18.97 -11.40
N LEU A 26 3.72 19.56 -12.60
CA LEU A 26 2.61 20.44 -12.98
C LEU A 26 1.38 19.62 -13.33
N LEU A 27 1.52 18.57 -14.15
CA LEU A 27 0.42 17.66 -14.46
C LEU A 27 -0.15 16.97 -13.22
N ALA A 28 0.70 16.48 -12.32
CA ALA A 28 0.26 15.83 -11.09
C ALA A 28 -0.57 16.79 -10.23
N LYS A 29 -0.13 18.06 -10.10
CA LYS A 29 -0.88 19.09 -9.38
C LYS A 29 -2.22 19.36 -10.07
N THR A 30 -2.24 19.56 -11.39
CA THR A 30 -3.47 19.85 -12.14
C THR A 30 -4.47 18.70 -12.04
N LEU A 31 -4.05 17.46 -12.28
CA LEU A 31 -4.89 16.27 -12.14
C LEU A 31 -5.45 16.16 -10.72
N LEU A 32 -4.63 16.33 -9.70
CA LEU A 32 -5.09 16.24 -8.31
C LEU A 32 -6.05 17.35 -7.93
N THR A 33 -5.86 18.58 -8.43
CA THR A 33 -6.81 19.66 -8.20
C THR A 33 -8.17 19.32 -8.80
N ILE A 34 -8.20 18.80 -10.03
CA ILE A 34 -9.44 18.39 -10.72
C ILE A 34 -10.15 17.24 -10.00
N PHE A 35 -9.41 16.21 -9.59
CA PHE A 35 -10.02 15.03 -8.95
C PHE A 35 -10.26 15.19 -7.44
N SER A 36 -9.68 16.21 -6.79
CA SER A 36 -9.79 16.39 -5.34
C SER A 36 -11.22 16.57 -4.81
N PRO A 37 -12.16 17.27 -5.47
CA PRO A 37 -13.52 17.42 -4.95
C PRO A 37 -14.28 16.08 -4.96
N LEU A 38 -14.10 15.30 -6.02
CA LEU A 38 -14.67 13.95 -6.14
C LEU A 38 -14.11 13.01 -5.07
N LEU A 39 -12.79 13.06 -4.85
CA LEU A 39 -12.13 12.27 -3.81
C LEU A 39 -12.62 12.68 -2.42
N LYS A 40 -12.70 13.99 -2.14
CA LYS A 40 -13.19 14.52 -0.85
C LYS A 40 -14.62 14.08 -0.58
N LYS A 41 -15.52 14.21 -1.56
CA LYS A 41 -16.91 13.73 -1.46
C LYS A 41 -16.95 12.23 -1.17
N ARG A 42 -16.16 11.43 -1.87
CA ARG A 42 -16.09 9.97 -1.64
C ARG A 42 -15.57 9.61 -0.24
N CYS A 43 -14.59 10.35 0.26
CA CYS A 43 -14.05 10.13 1.60
C CYS A 43 -15.08 10.52 2.67
N LEU A 44 -15.76 11.65 2.53
CA LEU A 44 -16.74 12.15 3.51
C LEU A 44 -18.08 11.41 3.50
N ASN A 45 -18.48 10.81 2.37
CA ASN A 45 -19.77 10.11 2.24
C ASN A 45 -19.80 8.71 2.87
N LYS A 46 -18.71 8.26 3.50
CA LYS A 46 -18.70 7.01 4.24
C LYS A 46 -19.14 7.25 5.67
N GLU A 47 -19.94 6.33 6.20
CA GLU A 47 -20.27 6.33 7.62
C GLU A 47 -19.00 6.05 8.43
N TYR A 48 -18.56 7.08 9.14
CA TYR A 48 -17.53 7.00 10.16
C TYR A 48 -18.09 7.55 11.46
N HIS A 49 -17.46 7.18 12.57
CA HIS A 49 -17.79 7.72 13.88
C HIS A 49 -17.61 9.26 13.96
N SER A 50 -16.68 9.84 13.20
CA SER A 50 -16.45 11.29 13.13
C SER A 50 -16.15 11.72 11.70
N LYS A 51 -16.67 12.89 11.31
CA LYS A 51 -16.37 13.53 10.01
C LYS A 51 -14.87 13.78 9.82
N LYS A 52 -14.12 14.03 10.90
CA LYS A 52 -12.68 14.27 10.87
C LYS A 52 -11.90 13.09 10.29
N ILE A 53 -12.35 11.85 10.56
CA ILE A 53 -11.74 10.64 9.99
C ILE A 53 -11.83 10.67 8.45
N GLY A 54 -12.95 11.12 7.90
CA GLY A 54 -13.11 11.27 6.46
C GLY A 54 -12.18 12.34 5.86
N GLU A 55 -11.95 13.43 6.58
CA GLU A 55 -11.00 14.49 6.18
C GLU A 55 -9.55 13.99 6.22
N ASP A 56 -9.14 13.31 7.29
CA ASP A 56 -7.80 12.75 7.42
C ASP A 56 -7.53 11.75 6.29
N ILE A 57 -8.46 10.85 6.01
CA ILE A 57 -8.36 9.90 4.89
C ILE A 57 -8.23 10.64 3.55
N PHE A 58 -8.97 11.73 3.36
CA PHE A 58 -8.85 12.55 2.15
C PHE A 58 -7.45 13.14 2.00
N TYR A 59 -6.92 13.80 3.03
CA TYR A 59 -5.59 14.41 2.97
C TYR A 59 -4.48 13.37 2.80
N MET A 60 -4.54 12.25 3.52
CA MET A 60 -3.61 11.13 3.35
C MET A 60 -3.66 10.56 1.93
N THR A 61 -4.85 10.32 1.40
CA THR A 61 -5.01 9.78 0.04
C THR A 61 -4.50 10.77 -1.01
N LYS A 62 -4.79 12.07 -0.85
CA LYS A 62 -4.32 13.12 -1.77
C LYS A 62 -2.80 13.22 -1.77
N ALA A 63 -2.17 13.19 -0.59
CA ALA A 63 -0.72 13.23 -0.45
C ALA A 63 -0.07 11.99 -1.08
N LEU A 64 -0.64 10.79 -0.85
CA LEU A 64 -0.16 9.55 -1.44
C LEU A 64 -0.22 9.60 -2.97
N LEU A 65 -1.38 9.98 -3.53
CA LEU A 65 -1.55 10.13 -4.99
C LEU A 65 -0.59 11.16 -5.58
N TYR A 66 -0.35 12.28 -4.89
CA TYR A 66 0.62 13.28 -5.30
C TYR A 66 2.03 12.72 -5.42
N THR A 67 2.45 11.95 -4.42
CA THR A 67 3.74 11.28 -4.43
C THR A 67 3.83 10.31 -5.61
N ILE A 68 2.84 9.42 -5.78
CA ILE A 68 2.82 8.41 -6.85
C ILE A 68 2.92 9.02 -8.25
N LEU A 69 2.21 10.12 -8.49
CA LEU A 69 2.25 10.81 -9.78
C LEU A 69 3.59 11.51 -10.06
N ARG A 70 4.40 11.74 -9.02
CA ARG A 70 5.72 12.40 -9.12
C ARG A 70 6.88 11.42 -9.22
N ILE A 71 6.78 10.26 -8.58
CA ILE A 71 7.89 9.30 -8.49
C ILE A 71 7.97 8.41 -9.74
N GLU A 72 9.20 8.08 -10.13
CA GLU A 72 9.46 7.08 -11.15
C GLU A 72 9.54 5.70 -10.52
N ILE A 73 8.40 5.01 -10.53
CA ILE A 73 8.31 3.62 -10.12
C ILE A 73 8.53 2.74 -11.35
N THR A 74 9.24 1.61 -11.17
CA THR A 74 9.38 0.59 -12.23
C THR A 74 8.00 0.10 -12.72
N PRO A 75 7.84 -0.28 -13.99
CA PRO A 75 6.55 -0.74 -14.51
C PRO A 75 5.93 -1.90 -13.70
N SER A 76 6.77 -2.81 -13.20
CA SER A 76 6.36 -3.94 -12.35
C SER A 76 5.75 -3.45 -11.02
N SER A 77 6.42 -2.53 -10.34
CA SER A 77 5.95 -1.98 -9.07
C SER A 77 4.71 -1.09 -9.25
N LYS A 78 4.61 -0.33 -10.37
CA LYS A 78 3.39 0.41 -10.73
C LYS A 78 2.21 -0.54 -10.90
N LYS A 79 2.39 -1.64 -11.62
CA LYS A 79 1.34 -2.65 -11.84
C LYS A 79 0.84 -3.24 -10.53
N ILE A 80 1.73 -3.62 -9.62
CA ILE A 80 1.36 -4.16 -8.29
C ILE A 80 0.59 -3.11 -7.50
N PHE A 81 1.07 -1.86 -7.51
CA PHE A 81 0.45 -0.78 -6.75
C PHE A 81 -0.95 -0.41 -7.28
N ILE A 82 -1.10 -0.29 -8.60
CA ILE A 82 -2.39 -0.11 -9.28
C ILE A 82 -3.30 -1.29 -8.95
N ALA A 83 -2.79 -2.52 -9.01
CA ALA A 83 -3.58 -3.68 -8.65
C ALA A 83 -4.06 -3.63 -7.19
N ALA A 84 -3.21 -3.19 -6.26
CA ALA A 84 -3.58 -3.01 -4.85
C ALA A 84 -4.68 -1.94 -4.66
N LEU A 85 -4.65 -0.83 -5.40
CA LEU A 85 -5.66 0.22 -5.33
C LEU A 85 -7.00 -0.17 -5.96
N PHE A 86 -6.97 -0.84 -7.11
CA PHE A 86 -8.18 -1.07 -7.94
C PHE A 86 -8.82 -2.44 -7.74
N HIS A 87 -8.13 -3.47 -7.24
CA HIS A 87 -8.74 -4.78 -6.93
C HIS A 87 -9.51 -4.79 -5.59
N LYS A 88 -10.12 -3.66 -5.24
CA LYS A 88 -10.82 -3.48 -3.96
C LYS A 88 -11.87 -4.57 -3.75
N ASP A 89 -12.60 -4.93 -4.80
CA ASP A 89 -13.73 -5.87 -4.73
C ASP A 89 -13.31 -7.28 -4.29
N LYS A 90 -12.16 -7.78 -4.78
CA LYS A 90 -11.64 -9.10 -4.40
C LYS A 90 -11.27 -9.14 -2.92
N TRP A 91 -10.68 -8.08 -2.40
CA TRP A 91 -10.22 -8.03 -1.01
C TRP A 91 -11.35 -7.68 -0.03
N GLN A 92 -12.37 -6.93 -0.46
CA GLN A 92 -13.58 -6.73 0.36
C GLN A 92 -14.27 -8.07 0.62
N LYS A 93 -14.36 -8.94 -0.39
CA LYS A 93 -14.94 -10.27 -0.23
C LYS A 93 -14.22 -11.11 0.84
N ILE A 94 -12.87 -11.13 0.82
CA ILE A 94 -12.07 -11.81 1.86
C ILE A 94 -12.39 -11.25 3.26
N LYS A 95 -12.48 -9.91 3.39
CA LYS A 95 -12.78 -9.26 4.67
C LYS A 95 -14.20 -9.53 5.15
N GLU A 96 -15.17 -9.62 4.25
CA GLU A 96 -16.55 -9.98 4.56
C GLU A 96 -16.67 -11.44 5.00
N GLU A 97 -16.01 -12.36 4.30
CA GLU A 97 -15.96 -13.78 4.66
C GLU A 97 -15.28 -13.99 6.03
N TRP A 98 -14.18 -13.29 6.30
CA TRP A 98 -13.52 -13.29 7.60
C TRP A 98 -14.47 -12.79 8.71
N ARG A 99 -15.15 -11.66 8.50
CA ARG A 99 -16.13 -11.12 9.47
C ARG A 99 -17.27 -12.08 9.75
N LYS A 100 -17.79 -12.75 8.72
CA LYS A 100 -18.83 -13.77 8.88
C LYS A 100 -18.35 -14.94 9.73
N LYS A 101 -17.08 -15.33 9.59
CA LYS A 101 -16.50 -16.47 10.31
C LYS A 101 -16.11 -16.14 11.76
N TYR A 102 -15.54 -14.96 12.00
CA TYR A 102 -14.93 -14.63 13.30
C TYR A 102 -15.64 -13.49 14.05
N GLY A 103 -16.67 -12.87 13.47
CA GLY A 103 -17.42 -11.77 14.09
C GLY A 103 -16.73 -10.39 14.04
N GLU A 104 -15.46 -10.33 13.61
CA GLU A 104 -14.66 -9.10 13.56
C GLU A 104 -13.89 -8.96 12.24
N GLY A 105 -13.32 -7.78 11.97
CA GLY A 105 -12.50 -7.56 10.78
C GLY A 105 -11.13 -8.22 10.88
N PRO A 106 -10.53 -8.70 9.77
CA PRO A 106 -9.17 -9.21 9.81
C PRO A 106 -8.17 -8.08 10.11
N PRO A 107 -6.95 -8.41 10.59
CA PRO A 107 -5.88 -7.45 10.72
C PRO A 107 -5.68 -6.64 9.43
N GLY A 108 -5.65 -5.32 9.55
CA GLY A 108 -5.56 -4.41 8.40
C GLY A 108 -4.13 -4.09 7.94
N PHE A 109 -3.14 -4.42 8.78
CA PHE A 109 -1.76 -3.98 8.66
C PHE A 109 -0.84 -5.01 9.32
N LEU A 110 0.32 -5.26 8.72
CA LEU A 110 1.30 -6.21 9.24
C LEU A 110 2.71 -5.61 9.18
N VAL A 111 3.35 -5.54 10.35
CA VAL A 111 4.79 -5.24 10.48
C VAL A 111 5.52 -6.56 10.66
N ILE A 112 6.55 -6.79 9.86
CA ILE A 112 7.36 -8.00 9.91
C ILE A 112 8.81 -7.58 10.09
N SER A 113 9.51 -8.23 11.03
CA SER A 113 10.95 -8.07 11.24
C SER A 113 11.65 -9.34 10.78
N PRO A 114 12.11 -9.44 9.52
CA PRO A 114 12.72 -10.66 8.99
C PRO A 114 14.09 -10.96 9.62
N THR A 115 14.72 -9.97 10.22
CA THR A 115 16.05 -10.08 10.83
C THR A 115 16.16 -9.11 12.01
N LYS A 116 16.93 -9.50 13.03
CA LYS A 116 17.40 -8.60 14.09
C LYS A 116 18.85 -8.18 13.94
N ALA A 117 19.53 -8.61 12.87
CA ALA A 117 20.91 -8.25 12.59
C ALA A 117 21.03 -6.74 12.34
N CYS A 118 21.94 -6.08 13.06
CA CYS A 118 22.19 -4.66 12.90
C CYS A 118 23.66 -4.34 13.20
N ASN A 119 24.25 -3.44 12.41
CA ASN A 119 25.61 -2.93 12.59
C ASN A 119 25.67 -1.73 13.54
N LEU A 120 24.52 -1.23 14.02
CA LEU A 120 24.40 -0.09 14.91
C LEU A 120 24.01 -0.51 16.33
N LYS A 121 24.16 0.41 17.29
CA LYS A 121 23.77 0.26 18.70
C LYS A 121 23.04 1.50 19.20
N CYS A 122 21.91 1.79 18.57
CA CYS A 122 21.16 3.01 18.84
C CYS A 122 20.62 3.01 20.28
N TYR A 123 20.84 4.10 21.01
CA TYR A 123 20.24 4.31 22.33
C TYR A 123 18.71 4.32 22.20
N GLY A 124 18.02 3.47 22.99
CA GLY A 124 16.55 3.35 22.95
C GLY A 124 16.01 2.53 21.78
N CYS A 125 16.81 1.69 21.12
CA CYS A 125 16.32 0.82 20.04
C CYS A 125 15.27 -0.17 20.55
N TYR A 126 14.02 -0.01 20.11
CA TYR A 126 12.92 -0.92 20.49
C TYR A 126 13.17 -2.37 20.05
N ALA A 127 13.87 -2.56 18.93
CA ALA A 127 14.16 -3.87 18.36
C ALA A 127 15.29 -4.58 19.11
N ASN A 128 16.02 -3.87 19.98
CA ASN A 128 17.25 -4.33 20.64
C ASN A 128 18.17 -5.08 19.66
N ALA A 129 18.24 -4.58 18.43
CA ALA A 129 18.92 -5.23 17.34
C ALA A 129 20.42 -5.30 17.66
N ALA A 130 20.98 -6.50 17.59
CA ALA A 130 22.34 -6.80 18.02
C ALA A 130 23.13 -7.45 16.88
N LYS A 131 24.38 -7.85 17.16
CA LYS A 131 25.16 -8.68 16.22
C LYS A 131 24.56 -10.06 15.98
N GLU A 132 23.56 -10.44 16.77
CA GLU A 132 22.84 -11.69 16.65
C GLU A 132 22.13 -11.78 15.29
N THR A 133 22.34 -12.89 14.59
CA THR A 133 21.92 -13.07 13.19
C THR A 133 20.62 -13.85 13.07
N ASP A 134 19.73 -13.80 14.07
CA ASP A 134 18.47 -14.51 13.96
C ASP A 134 17.67 -13.92 12.81
N LYS A 135 17.41 -14.78 11.83
CA LYS A 135 16.67 -14.49 10.62
C LYS A 135 15.46 -15.39 10.58
N LEU A 136 14.33 -14.81 10.20
CA LEU A 136 13.15 -15.57 9.85
C LEU A 136 13.48 -16.40 8.60
N PRO A 137 13.27 -17.73 8.61
CA PRO A 137 13.48 -18.53 7.41
C PRO A 137 12.65 -17.99 6.26
N LYS A 138 13.23 -17.95 5.06
CA LYS A 138 12.62 -17.35 3.87
C LYS A 138 11.24 -17.94 3.60
N GLU A 139 11.11 -19.25 3.76
CA GLU A 139 9.88 -20.00 3.52
C GLU A 139 8.77 -19.57 4.48
N ILE A 140 9.13 -19.26 5.73
CA ILE A 140 8.20 -18.76 6.75
C ILE A 140 7.79 -17.32 6.41
N PHE A 141 8.74 -16.47 6.01
CA PHE A 141 8.44 -15.11 5.58
C PHE A 141 7.47 -15.09 4.38
N GLU A 142 7.76 -15.89 3.34
CA GLU A 142 6.91 -16.02 2.16
C GLU A 142 5.52 -16.57 2.52
N ARG A 143 5.44 -17.55 3.42
CA ARG A 143 4.16 -18.08 3.92
C ARG A 143 3.35 -17.01 4.65
N ILE A 144 3.96 -16.25 5.56
CA ILE A 144 3.28 -15.17 6.29
C ILE A 144 2.70 -14.13 5.32
N ILE A 145 3.48 -13.71 4.33
CA ILE A 145 3.01 -12.75 3.31
C ILE A 145 1.84 -13.34 2.52
N LYS A 146 1.95 -14.59 2.06
CA LYS A 146 0.90 -15.27 1.31
C LYS A 146 -0.39 -15.38 2.13
N GLU A 147 -0.30 -15.84 3.37
CA GLU A 147 -1.44 -15.99 4.26
C GLU A 147 -2.10 -14.65 4.58
N ALA A 148 -1.32 -13.59 4.86
CA ALA A 148 -1.88 -12.25 5.07
C ALA A 148 -2.58 -11.71 3.81
N ILE A 149 -2.07 -12.04 2.62
CA ILE A 149 -2.69 -11.65 1.35
C ILE A 149 -4.01 -12.38 1.12
N GLU A 150 -4.03 -13.70 1.36
CA GLU A 150 -5.13 -14.62 1.03
C GLU A 150 -6.22 -14.64 2.11
N LEU A 151 -5.85 -14.61 3.38
CA LEU A 151 -6.77 -14.73 4.52
C LEU A 151 -7.27 -13.38 5.01
N TRP A 152 -6.42 -12.33 4.98
CA TRP A 152 -6.77 -11.01 5.54
C TRP A 152 -7.03 -9.95 4.46
N GLY A 153 -6.58 -10.19 3.23
CA GLY A 153 -6.66 -9.20 2.16
C GLY A 153 -5.70 -8.01 2.36
N VAL A 154 -4.60 -8.18 3.10
CA VAL A 154 -3.59 -7.12 3.35
C VAL A 154 -2.67 -6.95 2.14
N ARG A 155 -2.50 -5.72 1.65
CA ARG A 155 -1.66 -5.39 0.48
C ARG A 155 -0.49 -4.46 0.80
N PHE A 156 -0.42 -4.02 2.04
CA PHE A 156 0.63 -3.13 2.52
C PHE A 156 1.29 -3.79 3.72
N PHE A 157 2.60 -3.94 3.63
CA PHE A 157 3.45 -4.57 4.63
C PHE A 157 4.53 -3.58 5.01
N VAL A 158 4.85 -3.52 6.30
CA VAL A 158 6.02 -2.78 6.76
C VAL A 158 7.08 -3.78 7.14
N ILE A 159 8.25 -3.62 6.53
CA ILE A 159 9.43 -4.38 6.89
C ILE A 159 10.19 -3.55 7.92
N SER A 160 10.42 -4.14 9.09
CA SER A 160 11.20 -3.57 10.18
C SER A 160 12.27 -4.56 10.63
N GLY A 161 12.81 -4.39 11.84
CA GLY A 161 13.86 -5.23 12.42
C GLY A 161 15.15 -4.46 12.67
N GLY A 162 16.28 -5.13 12.39
CA GLY A 162 17.60 -4.51 12.38
C GLY A 162 17.88 -3.73 11.09
N GLU A 163 19.14 -3.65 10.68
CA GLU A 163 19.52 -2.96 9.45
C GLU A 163 19.13 -3.82 8.23
N PRO A 164 18.19 -3.38 7.36
CA PRO A 164 17.52 -4.28 6.41
C PRO A 164 18.40 -4.87 5.29
N LEU A 165 19.58 -4.29 5.04
CA LEU A 165 20.48 -4.66 3.94
C LEU A 165 21.75 -5.40 4.42
N MET A 166 21.74 -5.93 5.64
CA MET A 166 22.82 -6.72 6.24
C MET A 166 22.70 -8.25 6.08
#